data_AF-A0AAJ0HN78-F1
#
_entry.id   AF-A0AAJ0HN78-F1
#
_cell.length_a   1.000
_cell.length_b   1.000
_cell.length_c   1.000
_cell.angle_alpha   90.00
_cell.angle_beta   90.00
_cell.angle_gamma   90.00
#
_symmetry.space_group_name_H-M   'P 1'
#
loop_
_entity.id
_entity.type
_entity.pdbx_description
1 polymer ?
#
loop_
_entity_poly.entity_id
_entity_poly.type
_entity_poly.pdbx_seq_one_letter_code
_entity_poly.pdbx_strand_id
1 'polypeptide(L)'
;KSGYTKILKTCERVLRDGYSYDWVDTCCIDKSSSAGLSEAINSMFRWHQRSAACYAYLADVKPTGSHSSFPKSRWFTRGRTLQELLAPDDVLF
;
A
#
# COMPACT_ATOMS: atom_id res chain seq x y z
N LYS A 1 -7.71 -10.72 13.62
CA LYS A 1 -6.35 -10.62 13.02
C LYS A 1 -6.05 -9.15 12.72
N SER A 2 -4.92 -8.60 13.17
CA SER A 2 -4.55 -7.17 13.01
C SER A 2 -4.52 -6.70 11.55
N GLY A 3 -4.17 -7.58 10.61
CA GLY A 3 -4.17 -7.30 9.18
C GLY A 3 -5.56 -7.06 8.54
N TYR A 4 -6.66 -7.36 9.23
CA TYR A 4 -8.01 -7.05 8.74
C TYR A 4 -8.40 -5.59 9.07
N THR A 5 -8.06 -5.15 10.28
CA THR A 5 -8.32 -3.77 10.73
C THR A 5 -7.65 -2.73 9.84
N LYS A 6 -6.42 -2.99 9.36
CA LYS A 6 -5.74 -2.07 8.43
C LYS A 6 -6.55 -1.89 7.14
N ILE A 7 -7.18 -2.95 6.63
CA ILE A 7 -7.93 -2.94 5.37
C ILE A 7 -9.19 -2.09 5.55
N LEU A 8 -9.95 -2.32 6.62
CA LEU A 8 -11.12 -1.50 6.94
C LEU A 8 -10.75 -0.01 7.06
N LYS A 9 -9.64 0.30 7.73
CA LYS A 9 -9.14 1.68 7.87
C LYS A 9 -8.70 2.27 6.53
N THR A 10 -8.13 1.49 5.63
CA THR A 10 -7.84 1.91 4.26
C THR A 10 -9.13 2.23 3.51
N CYS A 11 -10.14 1.36 3.55
CA CYS A 11 -11.42 1.64 2.88
C CYS A 11 -12.10 2.91 3.44
N GLU A 12 -12.11 3.10 4.76
CA GLU A 12 -12.61 4.32 5.40
C GLU A 12 -11.86 5.58 4.89
N ARG A 13 -10.54 5.48 4.71
CA ARG A 13 -9.70 6.60 4.23
C ARG A 13 -9.97 6.90 2.75
N VAL A 14 -10.00 5.87 1.92
CA VAL A 14 -10.25 5.94 0.47
C VAL A 14 -11.61 6.59 0.19
N LEU A 15 -12.65 6.19 0.94
CA LEU A 15 -13.98 6.80 0.85
C LEU A 15 -13.98 8.27 1.27
N ARG A 16 -13.25 8.62 2.33
CA ARG A 16 -13.12 10.02 2.79
C ARG A 16 -12.43 10.91 1.76
N ASP A 17 -11.44 10.35 1.07
CA ASP A 17 -10.66 11.06 0.05
C ASP A 17 -11.38 11.07 -1.32
N GLY A 18 -12.59 10.51 -1.42
CA GLY A 18 -13.48 10.60 -2.58
C GLY A 18 -13.39 9.45 -3.58
N TYR A 19 -12.67 8.38 -3.23
CA TYR A 19 -12.48 7.21 -4.10
C TYR A 19 -13.49 6.11 -3.80
N SER A 20 -13.98 5.44 -4.85
CA SER A 20 -14.97 4.35 -4.73
C SER A 20 -14.35 2.96 -4.58
N TYR A 21 -13.08 2.80 -4.93
CA TYR A 21 -12.39 1.52 -4.96
C TYR A 21 -10.96 1.68 -4.46
N ASP A 22 -10.47 0.66 -3.76
CA ASP A 22 -9.07 0.47 -3.43
C ASP A 22 -8.57 -0.90 -3.90
N TRP A 23 -7.24 -1.00 -4.05
CA TRP A 23 -6.58 -2.26 -4.36
C TRP A 23 -5.63 -2.61 -3.23
N VAL A 24 -5.78 -3.82 -2.68
CA VAL A 24 -4.95 -4.35 -1.60
C VAL A 24 -4.49 -5.74 -1.95
N ASP A 25 -3.18 -5.96 -2.00
CA ASP A 25 -2.52 -7.23 -2.38
C ASP A 25 -3.11 -8.48 -1.72
N THR A 26 -3.54 -8.33 -0.47
CA THR A 26 -4.05 -9.39 0.40
C THR A 26 -5.45 -9.83 0.00
N CYS A 27 -6.24 -8.95 -0.59
CA CYS A 27 -7.63 -9.18 -0.99
C CYS A 27 -7.81 -9.32 -2.49
N CYS A 28 -6.97 -8.65 -3.28
CA CYS A 28 -7.14 -8.50 -4.72
C CYS A 28 -6.26 -9.44 -5.55
N ILE A 29 -5.30 -10.13 -4.93
CA ILE A 29 -4.48 -11.16 -5.60
C ILE A 29 -4.96 -12.54 -5.14
N ASP A 30 -5.43 -13.33 -6.09
CA ASP A 30 -5.62 -14.76 -5.87
C ASP A 30 -4.25 -15.45 -5.82
N LYS A 31 -3.82 -15.81 -4.61
CA LYS A 31 -2.55 -16.51 -4.36
C LYS A 31 -2.66 -18.02 -4.55
N SER A 32 -3.85 -18.57 -4.77
CA SER A 32 -4.06 -19.99 -5.06
C SER A 32 -3.78 -20.35 -6.52
N SER A 33 -3.90 -19.36 -7.41
CA SER A 33 -3.57 -19.47 -8.83
C SER A 33 -2.14 -19.00 -9.10
N SER A 34 -1.25 -19.91 -9.52
CA SER A 34 0.13 -19.55 -9.90
C SER A 34 0.17 -18.60 -11.11
N ALA A 35 -0.76 -18.76 -12.05
CA ALA A 35 -0.92 -17.86 -13.19
C ALA A 35 -1.37 -16.46 -12.73
N GLY A 36 -2.43 -16.38 -11.89
CA GLY A 36 -2.94 -15.12 -11.36
C GLY A 36 -1.92 -14.38 -10.48
N LEU A 37 -1.15 -15.12 -9.67
CA LEU A 37 -0.05 -14.55 -8.89
C LEU A 37 1.05 -13.97 -9.80
N SER A 38 1.45 -14.69 -10.85
CA SER A 38 2.48 -14.23 -11.78
C SER A 38 2.04 -12.99 -12.57
N GLU A 39 0.80 -12.99 -13.06
CA GLU A 39 0.20 -11.84 -13.74
C GLU A 39 0.15 -10.61 -12.82
N ALA A 40 -0.27 -10.80 -11.56
CA ALA A 40 -0.34 -9.72 -10.59
C ALA A 40 1.05 -9.13 -10.30
N ILE A 41 2.06 -9.99 -10.10
CA ILE A 41 3.44 -9.53 -9.87
C ILE A 41 3.96 -8.71 -11.06
N ASN A 42 3.69 -9.16 -12.29
CA ASN A 42 4.12 -8.46 -13.50
C ASN A 42 3.33 -7.16 -13.77
N SER A 43 2.16 -7.00 -13.15
CA SER A 43 1.27 -5.84 -13.36
C SER A 43 1.32 -4.80 -12.24
N MET A 44 1.82 -5.17 -11.04
CA MET A 44 1.81 -4.31 -9.85
C MET A 44 2.39 -2.92 -10.09
N PHE A 45 3.54 -2.81 -10.76
CA PHE A 45 4.16 -1.51 -11.05
C PHE A 45 3.19 -0.61 -11.84
N ARG A 46 2.56 -1.15 -12.88
CA ARG A 46 1.58 -0.42 -13.71
C ARG A 46 0.32 -0.05 -12.92
N TRP A 47 -0.12 -0.91 -12.00
CA TRP A 47 -1.27 -0.61 -11.16
C TRP A 47 -0.98 0.53 -10.18
N HIS A 48 0.20 0.55 -9.55
CA HIS A 48 0.64 1.68 -8.74
C HIS A 48 0.75 2.96 -9.57
N GLN A 49 1.37 2.89 -10.74
CA GLN A 49 1.52 4.04 -11.64
C GLN A 49 0.19 4.66 -12.10
N ARG A 50 -0.86 3.84 -12.24
CA ARG A 50 -2.19 4.32 -12.67
C ARG A 50 -3.15 4.58 -11.52
N SER A 51 -2.69 4.45 -10.28
CA SER A 51 -3.49 4.76 -9.10
C SER A 51 -3.64 6.27 -8.94
N ALA A 52 -4.79 6.72 -8.47
CA ALA A 52 -5.00 8.13 -8.16
C ALA A 52 -4.25 8.57 -6.89
N ALA A 53 -4.02 7.65 -5.96
CA ALA A 53 -3.21 7.84 -4.77
C ALA A 53 -2.72 6.48 -4.26
N CYS A 54 -1.50 6.42 -3.72
CA CYS A 54 -0.97 5.26 -3.00
C CYS A 54 -0.84 5.55 -1.51
N TYR A 55 -1.51 4.77 -0.65
CA TYR A 55 -1.42 4.92 0.80
C TYR A 55 -0.44 3.91 1.42
N ALA A 56 0.56 4.42 2.15
CA ALA A 56 1.59 3.62 2.80
C ALA A 56 1.49 3.74 4.34
N TYR A 57 0.86 2.74 4.99
CA TYR A 57 0.75 2.75 6.45
C TYR A 57 2.05 2.31 7.15
N LEU A 58 2.64 3.23 7.91
CA LEU A 58 3.88 3.00 8.67
C LEU A 58 3.59 2.65 10.15
N ALA A 59 3.45 1.35 10.43
CA ALA A 59 3.08 0.86 11.77
C ALA A 59 4.10 1.16 12.89
N ASP A 60 5.35 1.47 12.54
CA ASP A 60 6.45 1.78 13.45
C ASP A 60 6.78 3.28 13.55
N VAL A 61 5.99 4.14 12.91
CA VAL A 61 6.11 5.60 13.00
C VAL A 61 5.02 6.15 13.89
N LYS A 62 5.39 6.94 14.90
CA LYS A 62 4.41 7.59 15.78
C LYS A 62 3.89 8.88 15.14
N PRO A 63 2.58 9.14 15.16
CA PRO A 63 1.99 10.36 14.61
C PRO A 63 2.28 11.63 15.45
N THR A 64 2.91 11.50 16.62
CA THR A 64 3.08 12.59 17.59
C THR A 64 4.43 13.29 17.44
N GLY A 65 4.48 14.32 16.59
CA GLY A 65 5.36 15.49 16.73
C GLY A 65 6.83 15.38 16.30
N SER A 66 7.40 14.18 16.17
CA SER A 66 8.77 14.01 15.66
C SER A 66 8.83 12.98 14.53
N HIS A 67 9.07 13.45 13.31
CA HIS A 67 9.31 12.59 12.14
C HIS A 67 10.68 11.89 12.17
N SER A 68 11.41 11.93 13.29
CA SER A 68 12.69 11.24 13.44
C SER A 68 12.61 9.72 13.28
N SER A 69 11.43 9.14 13.48
CA SER A 69 11.15 7.72 13.24
C SER A 69 10.79 7.39 11.79
N PHE A 70 10.33 8.37 11.00
CA PHE A 70 9.94 8.18 9.60
C PHE A 70 11.06 7.58 8.73
N PRO A 71 12.26 8.19 8.62
CA PRO A 71 13.33 7.63 7.80
C PRO A 71 13.88 6.30 8.34
N LYS A 72 13.52 5.92 9.56
CA LYS A 72 13.91 4.67 10.22
C LYS A 72 12.83 3.59 10.14
N SER A 73 11.70 3.87 9.49
CA SER A 73 10.62 2.89 9.35
C SER A 73 11.12 1.66 8.59
N ARG A 74 10.70 0.49 9.05
CA ARG A 74 10.93 -0.78 8.36
C ARG A 74 10.30 -0.83 6.97
N TRP A 75 9.39 0.08 6.63
CA TRP A 75 8.85 0.16 5.27
C TRP A 75 9.97 0.42 4.25
N PHE A 76 10.96 1.28 4.57
CA PHE A 76 12.09 1.58 3.69
C PHE A 76 13.10 0.43 3.51
N THR A 77 12.98 -0.65 4.29
CA THR A 77 13.91 -1.80 4.22
C THR A 77 13.31 -3.03 3.54
N ARG A 78 12.04 -2.98 3.11
CA ARG A 78 11.34 -4.12 2.51
C ARG A 78 11.48 -4.11 0.98
N GLY A 79 11.91 -5.22 0.39
CA GLY A 79 12.23 -5.27 -1.05
C GLY A 79 11.09 -4.89 -2.03
N ARG A 80 9.81 -4.95 -1.62
CA ARG A 80 8.67 -4.57 -2.48
C ARG A 80 8.25 -3.10 -2.37
N THR A 81 8.65 -2.39 -1.33
CA THR A 81 8.21 -1.00 -1.08
C THR A 81 8.87 0.00 -2.01
N LEU A 82 10.00 -0.36 -2.64
CA LEU A 82 10.63 0.49 -3.65
C LEU A 82 9.72 0.72 -4.87
N GLN A 83 9.02 -0.31 -5.34
CA GLN A 83 8.07 -0.15 -6.44
C GLN A 83 6.84 0.63 -6.00
N GLU A 84 6.36 0.40 -4.76
CA GLU A 84 5.28 1.19 -4.15
C GLU A 84 5.64 2.67 -4.01
N LEU A 85 6.94 3.00 -3.89
CA LEU A 85 7.44 4.37 -3.80
C LEU A 85 7.61 5.05 -5.16
N LEU A 86 8.20 4.33 -6.13
CA LEU A 86 8.65 4.91 -7.39
C LEU A 86 7.60 4.89 -8.51
N ALA A 87 6.65 3.96 -8.45
CA ALA A 87 5.67 3.79 -9.51
C ALA A 87 4.55 4.84 -9.50
N PRO A 88 3.89 5.15 -8.37
CA PRO A 88 2.79 6.13 -8.36
C PRO A 88 3.31 7.57 -8.39
N ASP A 89 2.47 8.50 -8.84
CA ASP A 89 2.78 9.93 -8.82
C ASP A 89 2.78 10.49 -7.38
N ASP A 90 1.86 10.00 -6.54
CA ASP A 90 1.69 10.44 -5.15
C ASP A 90 1.63 9.25 -4.16
N VAL A 91 2.49 9.30 -3.14
CA VAL A 91 2.47 8.39 -1.98
C VAL A 91 2.14 9.15 -0.71
N LEU A 92 1.06 8.74 -0.05
CA LEU A 92 0.57 9.29 1.20
C LEU A 92 0.94 8.38 2.37
N PHE A 93 1.73 8.89 3.32
CA PHE A 93 2.20 8.17 4.50
C PHE A 93 1.37 8.47 5.76
#